data_AF-A0A074XY04-F1
#
_entry.id   AF-A0A074XY04-F1
#
_cell.length_a   1.000
_cell.length_b   1.000
_cell.length_c   1.000
_cell.angle_alpha   90.00
_cell.angle_beta   90.00
_cell.angle_gamma   90.00
#
_symmetry.space_group_name_H-M   'P 1'
#
loop_
_entity.id
_entity.type
_entity.pdbx_description
1 polymer ?
#
loop_
_entity_poly.entity_id
_entity_poly.type
_entity_poly.pdbx_seq_one_letter_code
_entity_poly.pdbx_strand_id
1 'polypeptide(L)'
;MHDPQRVYTHLLCIPAGAVTSYAILARQLSSSPRAVGGALRKNPYAPKVPCHRVIAANGFVGGFMGDWQKAPSGINQSKKLDLLKAEGVDFTPEGKLIEKEHVWFKGPWKR
;
A
#
# COMPACT_ATOMS: atom_id res chain seq x y z
N MET A 1 15.91 -5.41 8.90
CA MET A 1 15.35 -6.77 9.00
C MET A 1 15.10 -7.34 7.60
N HIS A 2 15.48 -8.60 7.34
CA HIS A 2 15.43 -9.23 6.00
C HIS A 2 14.23 -10.16 5.77
N ASP A 3 13.29 -10.25 6.73
CA ASP A 3 12.15 -11.18 6.64
C ASP A 3 10.91 -10.52 6.00
N PRO A 4 10.54 -10.89 4.76
CA PRO A 4 9.35 -10.38 4.10
C PRO A 4 8.04 -10.88 4.74
N GLN A 5 8.04 -11.96 5.51
CA GLN A 5 6.83 -12.51 6.12
C GLN A 5 6.22 -11.55 7.15
N ARG A 6 7.06 -10.80 7.88
CA ARG A 6 6.58 -9.74 8.78
C ARG A 6 5.87 -8.62 8.02
N VAL A 7 6.34 -8.24 6.82
CA VAL A 7 5.63 -7.25 6.00
C VAL A 7 4.21 -7.74 5.70
N TYR A 8 4.07 -8.99 5.28
CA TYR A 8 2.78 -9.59 4.93
C TYR A 8 1.84 -9.70 6.13
N THR A 9 2.37 -10.06 7.31
CA THR A 9 1.58 -10.15 8.54
C THR A 9 1.02 -8.78 8.96
N HIS A 10 1.81 -7.72 8.84
CA HIS A 10 1.35 -6.36 9.12
C HIS A 10 0.32 -5.86 8.10
N LEU A 11 0.42 -6.26 6.83
CA LEU A 11 -0.59 -5.91 5.83
C LEU A 11 -1.98 -6.43 6.18
N LEU A 12 -2.07 -7.62 6.77
CA LEU A 12 -3.34 -8.21 7.21
C LEU A 12 -4.01 -7.42 8.34
N CYS A 13 -3.30 -6.50 8.99
CA CYS A 13 -3.86 -5.63 10.03
C CYS A 13 -4.60 -4.42 9.45
N ILE A 14 -4.34 -4.06 8.19
CA ILE A 14 -4.94 -2.89 7.55
C ILE A 14 -6.36 -3.28 7.12
N PRO A 15 -7.43 -2.66 7.64
CA PRO A 15 -8.80 -3.00 7.25
C PRO A 15 -9.09 -2.58 5.81
N ALA A 16 -10.14 -3.16 5.21
CA ALA A 16 -10.69 -2.66 3.96
C ALA A 16 -11.18 -1.21 4.15
N GLY A 17 -11.00 -0.37 3.13
CA GLY A 17 -11.34 1.05 3.21
C GLY A 17 -10.26 1.92 3.85
N ALA A 18 -9.15 1.31 4.29
CA ALA A 18 -8.01 2.03 4.85
C ALA A 18 -6.72 1.74 4.07
N VAL A 19 -5.85 2.75 4.07
CA VAL A 19 -4.52 2.70 3.45
C VAL A 19 -3.44 3.04 4.47
N THR A 20 -2.26 2.49 4.28
CA THR A 20 -1.06 2.91 5.01
C THR A 20 0.00 3.37 4.03
N SER A 21 1.11 3.93 4.54
CA SER A 21 2.23 4.31 3.69
C SER A 21 3.42 3.40 3.84
N TYR A 22 4.24 3.30 2.79
CA TYR A 22 5.54 2.63 2.87
C TYR A 22 6.39 3.15 4.04
N ALA A 23 6.30 4.45 4.36
CA ALA A 23 7.03 5.06 5.46
C ALA A 23 6.51 4.61 6.84
N ILE A 24 5.19 4.59 7.04
CA ILE A 24 4.58 4.13 8.29
C ILE A 24 4.91 2.65 8.52
N LEU A 25 4.71 1.81 7.50
CA LEU A 25 4.96 0.37 7.59
C LEU A 25 6.45 0.08 7.83
N ALA A 26 7.34 0.79 7.15
CA ALA A 26 8.78 0.69 7.39
C ALA A 26 9.18 1.06 8.82
N ARG A 27 8.60 2.15 9.37
CA ARG A 27 8.84 2.56 10.76
C ARG A 27 8.40 1.47 11.74
N GLN A 28 7.23 0.89 11.53
CA GLN A 28 6.71 -0.17 12.40
C GLN A 28 7.56 -1.44 12.36
N LEU A 29 8.14 -1.74 11.20
CA LEU A 29 8.98 -2.92 10.99
C LEU A 29 10.47 -2.69 11.30
N SER A 30 10.84 -1.51 11.80
CA SER A 30 12.24 -1.09 11.96
C SER A 30 13.06 -1.36 10.69
N SER A 31 12.51 -0.93 9.55
CA SER A 31 13.02 -1.18 8.20
C SER A 31 13.01 0.11 7.36
N SER A 32 13.34 0.01 6.07
CA SER A 32 13.30 1.12 5.12
C SER A 32 12.10 1.02 4.17
N PRO A 33 11.54 2.15 3.69
CA PRO A 33 10.48 2.13 2.68
C PRO A 33 10.85 1.36 1.41
N ARG A 34 12.14 1.41 1.03
CA ARG A 34 12.69 0.67 -0.12
C ARG A 34 12.67 -0.84 0.12
N ALA A 35 13.06 -1.30 1.30
CA ALA A 35 13.01 -2.72 1.66
C ALA A 35 11.57 -3.24 1.69
N VAL A 36 10.63 -2.46 2.23
CA VAL A 36 9.19 -2.76 2.19
C VAL A 36 8.70 -2.86 0.75
N GLY A 37 9.02 -1.88 -0.11
CA GLY A 37 8.66 -1.91 -1.53
C GLY A 37 9.22 -3.16 -2.25
N GLY A 38 10.45 -3.56 -1.93
CA GLY A 38 11.05 -4.80 -2.44
C GLY A 38 10.31 -6.06 -2.01
N ALA A 39 9.90 -6.14 -0.73
CA ALA A 39 9.12 -7.26 -0.20
C ALA A 39 7.71 -7.34 -0.83
N LEU A 40 7.07 -6.19 -1.04
CA LEU A 40 5.74 -6.11 -1.68
C LEU A 40 5.78 -6.45 -3.17
N ARG A 41 6.86 -6.10 -3.88
CA ARG A 41 7.06 -6.48 -5.29
C ARG A 41 7.20 -8.00 -5.46
N LYS A 42 7.76 -8.68 -4.48
CA LYS A 42 7.97 -10.14 -4.48
C LYS A 42 6.87 -10.92 -3.77
N ASN A 43 5.75 -10.27 -3.40
CA ASN A 43 4.69 -10.91 -2.63
C ASN A 43 3.99 -12.02 -3.44
N PRO A 44 4.21 -13.31 -3.11
CA PRO A 44 3.58 -14.42 -3.83
C PRO A 44 2.11 -14.62 -3.45
N TYR A 45 1.63 -13.92 -2.41
CA TYR A 45 0.29 -14.05 -1.85
C TYR A 45 -0.68 -12.95 -2.31
N ALA A 46 -0.28 -12.13 -3.28
CA ALA A 46 -1.20 -11.15 -3.88
C ALA A 46 -2.31 -11.90 -4.65
N PRO A 47 -3.60 -11.48 -4.57
CA PRO A 47 -4.13 -10.32 -3.85
C PRO A 47 -4.62 -10.62 -2.42
N LYS A 48 -4.56 -11.87 -1.93
CA LYS A 48 -5.05 -12.24 -0.58
C LYS A 48 -4.38 -11.45 0.54
N VAL A 49 -3.08 -11.17 0.39
CA VAL A 49 -2.36 -10.20 1.23
C VAL A 49 -2.52 -8.81 0.60
N PRO A 50 -3.17 -7.83 1.28
CA PRO A 50 -3.67 -6.60 0.68
C PRO A 50 -2.55 -5.57 0.45
N CYS A 51 -1.61 -5.88 -0.44
CA CYS A 51 -0.49 -4.99 -0.77
C CYS A 51 -0.92 -3.70 -1.49
N HIS A 52 -2.12 -3.68 -2.09
CA HIS A 52 -2.72 -2.49 -2.71
C HIS A 52 -3.03 -1.39 -1.70
N ARG A 53 -3.23 -1.72 -0.42
CA ARG A 53 -3.47 -0.75 0.67
C ARG A 53 -2.23 0.04 1.09
N VAL A 54 -1.05 -0.23 0.52
CA VAL A 54 0.17 0.55 0.79
C VAL A 54 0.41 1.57 -0.32
N ILE A 55 0.38 2.86 0.02
CA ILE A 55 0.55 3.97 -0.91
C ILE A 55 1.71 4.90 -0.51
N ALA A 56 2.00 5.93 -1.32
CA ALA A 56 3.01 6.92 -0.96
C ALA A 56 2.50 7.86 0.15
N ALA A 57 3.38 8.28 1.06
CA ALA A 57 3.00 9.12 2.21
C ALA A 57 2.40 10.49 1.84
N ASN A 58 2.63 10.95 0.60
CA ASN A 58 2.05 12.18 0.06
C ASN A 58 0.64 11.99 -0.53
N GLY A 59 -0.01 10.86 -0.25
CA GLY A 59 -1.33 10.49 -0.75
C GLY A 59 -1.36 10.09 -2.22
N PHE A 60 -0.21 9.98 -2.89
CA PHE A 60 -0.17 9.37 -4.22
C PHE A 60 -0.35 7.86 -4.10
N VAL A 61 -1.18 7.27 -4.97
CA VAL A 61 -1.43 5.81 -5.01
C VAL A 61 -0.11 5.03 -5.07
N GLY A 62 0.93 5.62 -5.69
CA GLY A 62 2.28 5.06 -5.74
C GLY A 62 2.31 3.79 -6.58
N GLY A 63 3.47 3.14 -6.59
CA GLY A 63 3.65 1.99 -7.47
C GLY A 63 2.89 0.73 -7.09
N PHE A 64 2.50 -0.06 -8.09
CA PHE A 64 1.98 -1.42 -7.92
C PHE A 64 2.90 -2.41 -8.63
N MET A 65 3.32 -3.47 -7.94
CA MET A 65 4.22 -4.52 -8.48
C MET A 65 5.52 -4.01 -9.14
N GLY A 66 5.99 -2.81 -8.76
CA GLY A 66 7.27 -2.25 -9.23
C GLY A 66 7.16 -1.16 -10.30
N ASP A 67 5.96 -0.79 -10.75
CA ASP A 67 5.75 0.33 -11.68
C ASP A 67 5.50 1.64 -10.92
N TRP A 68 6.30 2.68 -11.18
CA TRP A 68 6.31 3.96 -10.44
C TRP A 68 6.10 5.20 -11.34
N GLN A 69 5.52 5.04 -12.53
CA GLN A 69 5.28 6.16 -13.45
C GLN A 69 4.07 7.05 -13.05
N LYS A 70 3.80 8.10 -13.86
CA LYS A 70 2.70 9.07 -13.67
C LYS A 70 1.34 8.36 -13.65
N ALA A 71 0.49 8.63 -12.68
CA ALA A 71 -0.81 7.97 -12.61
C ALA A 71 -1.78 8.40 -13.73
N PRO A 72 -2.62 7.48 -14.23
CA PRO A 72 -2.47 6.03 -14.10
C PRO A 72 -1.40 5.53 -15.09
N SER A 73 -0.33 4.90 -14.60
CA SER A 73 0.66 4.25 -15.47
C SER A 73 0.59 2.74 -15.38
N GLY A 74 0.36 2.12 -16.53
CA GLY A 74 0.38 0.67 -16.68
C GLY A 74 -0.83 -0.05 -16.08
N ILE A 75 -1.06 -1.28 -16.57
CA ILE A 75 -2.16 -2.18 -16.16
C ILE A 75 -2.16 -2.42 -14.63
N ASN A 76 -0.98 -2.36 -14.01
CA ASN A 76 -0.78 -2.64 -12.61
C ASN A 76 -1.33 -1.54 -11.69
N GLN A 77 -1.17 -0.25 -12.04
CA GLN A 77 -1.77 0.82 -11.23
C GLN A 77 -3.29 0.84 -11.37
N SER A 78 -3.85 0.54 -12.56
CA SER A 78 -5.30 0.44 -12.75
C SER A 78 -5.92 -0.61 -11.84
N LYS A 79 -5.36 -1.83 -11.79
CA LYS A 79 -5.84 -2.89 -10.89
C LYS A 79 -5.78 -2.49 -9.41
N LYS A 80 -4.74 -1.76 -8.99
CA LYS A 80 -4.61 -1.25 -7.62
C LYS A 80 -5.72 -0.25 -7.30
N LEU A 81 -5.97 0.68 -8.22
CA LEU A 81 -7.04 1.67 -8.09
C LEU A 81 -8.42 1.00 -8.06
N ASP A 82 -8.65 -0.02 -8.88
CA ASP A 82 -9.92 -0.76 -8.89
C ASP A 82 -10.17 -1.47 -7.54
N LEU A 83 -9.14 -2.11 -6.98
CA LEU A 83 -9.23 -2.75 -5.66
C LEU A 83 -9.48 -1.73 -4.55
N LEU A 84 -8.80 -0.59 -4.57
CA LEU A 84 -8.99 0.48 -3.60
C LEU A 84 -10.39 1.10 -3.72
N LYS A 85 -10.87 1.33 -4.94
CA LYS A 85 -12.21 1.84 -5.22
C LYS A 85 -13.30 0.87 -4.76
N ALA A 86 -13.11 -0.44 -4.98
CA ALA A 86 -14.02 -1.48 -4.49
C ALA A 86 -14.10 -1.53 -2.95
N GLU A 87 -13.06 -1.05 -2.27
CA GLU A 87 -13.01 -0.90 -0.82
C GLU A 87 -13.51 0.47 -0.32
N GLY A 88 -13.94 1.37 -1.22
CA GLY A 88 -14.42 2.72 -0.88
C GLY A 88 -13.30 3.76 -0.71
N VAL A 89 -12.11 3.52 -1.26
CA VAL A 89 -10.99 4.47 -1.24
C VAL A 89 -10.80 5.09 -2.62
N ASP A 90 -11.22 6.35 -2.74
CA ASP A 90 -11.18 7.07 -4.02
C ASP A 90 -9.89 7.88 -4.24
N PHE A 91 -9.47 7.92 -5.50
CA PHE A 91 -8.34 8.69 -5.99
C PHE A 91 -8.75 9.57 -7.16
N THR A 92 -8.11 10.73 -7.28
CA THR A 92 -8.23 11.62 -8.44
C THR A 92 -7.65 10.95 -9.70
N PRO A 93 -7.97 11.47 -10.90
CA PRO A 93 -7.36 10.99 -12.15
C PRO A 93 -5.83 11.01 -12.13
N GLU A 94 -5.23 11.93 -11.39
CA GLU A 94 -3.78 12.05 -11.19
C GLU A 94 -3.23 11.10 -10.10
N GLY A 95 -4.05 10.15 -9.63
CA GLY A 95 -3.68 9.14 -8.65
C GLY A 95 -3.46 9.69 -7.25
N LYS A 96 -4.12 10.79 -6.88
CA LYS A 96 -4.05 11.36 -5.53
C LYS A 96 -5.28 10.97 -4.72
N LEU A 97 -5.06 10.56 -3.49
CA LEU A 97 -6.12 10.21 -2.54
C LEU A 97 -7.04 11.43 -2.32
N ILE A 98 -8.36 11.24 -2.49
CA ILE A 98 -9.36 12.31 -2.38
C ILE A 98 -9.59 12.67 -0.91
N GLU A 99 -9.94 11.70 -0.06
CA GLU A 99 -10.17 11.93 1.37
C GLU A 99 -8.96 11.49 2.19
N LYS A 100 -8.32 12.42 2.90
CA LYS A 100 -7.04 12.15 3.60
C LYS A 100 -7.17 11.90 5.09
N GLU A 101 -8.26 12.26 5.75
CA GLU A 101 -8.27 12.28 7.23
C GLU A 101 -8.64 10.93 7.84
N HIS A 102 -9.56 10.17 7.24
CA HIS A 102 -10.11 8.95 7.84
C HIS A 102 -9.57 7.65 7.26
N VAL A 103 -8.87 7.71 6.11
CA VAL A 103 -8.39 6.51 5.42
C VAL A 103 -7.02 6.04 5.88
N TRP A 104 -6.24 6.84 6.62
CA TRP A 104 -4.89 6.43 7.04
C TRP A 104 -4.89 5.49 8.24
N PHE A 105 -4.53 4.24 7.99
CA PHE A 105 -4.22 3.28 9.03
C PHE A 105 -2.82 3.51 9.62
N LYS A 106 -2.79 3.83 10.91
CA LYS A 106 -1.58 4.03 11.72
C LYS A 106 -1.39 2.98 12.82
N GLY A 107 -2.32 2.03 12.93
CA GLY A 107 -2.35 0.99 13.95
C GLY A 107 -3.76 0.80 14.54
N PRO A 108 -3.94 -0.12 15.51
CA PRO A 108 -2.89 -0.93 16.14
C PRO A 108 -2.30 -1.97 15.18
N TRP A 109 -0.99 -2.20 15.30
CA TRP A 109 -0.30 -3.24 14.54
C TRP A 109 -0.23 -4.53 15.36
N LYS A 110 -0.26 -5.70 14.71
CA LYS A 110 0.08 -6.95 15.39
C LYS A 110 1.49 -6.86 15.98
N ARG A 111 1.63 -7.31 17.23
CA ARG A 111 2.90 -7.42 17.95
C ARG A 111 3.67 -8.64 17.49
#